data_AF-A0A1M5LCU8-F1
#
_entry.id   AF-A0A1M5LCU8-F1
#
_cell.length_a   1.000
_cell.length_b   1.000
_cell.length_c   1.000
_cell.angle_alpha   90.00
_cell.angle_beta   90.00
_cell.angle_gamma   90.00
#
_symmetry.space_group_name_H-M   'P 1'
#
loop_
_entity.id
_entity.type
_entity.pdbx_description
1 polymer ?
#
loop_
_entity_poly.entity_id
_entity_poly.type
_entity_poly.pdbx_seq_one_letter_code
_entity_poly.pdbx_strand_id
1 'polypeptide(L)' 'MDIQSSKIELVKIILNIENDKFIEKITEFIQNEKVDFWDELSVSEQEEIEKGIKELNKGKRIEFNDFLKKIS' A
#
# COMPACT_ATOMS: atom_id res chain seq x y z
N MET A 1 -21.84 6.44 -11.94
CA MET A 1 -22.41 5.77 -10.75
C MET A 1 -22.43 6.76 -9.61
N ASP A 2 -23.53 6.85 -8.88
CA ASP A 2 -23.59 7.62 -7.63
C ASP A 2 -22.81 6.87 -6.53
N ILE A 3 -22.06 7.62 -5.70
CA ILE A 3 -21.18 7.02 -4.68
C ILE A 3 -21.97 6.23 -3.63
N GLN A 4 -23.21 6.63 -3.33
CA GLN A 4 -24.05 5.89 -2.37
C GLN A 4 -24.51 4.57 -2.97
N SER A 5 -24.87 4.56 -4.25
CA SER A 5 -25.18 3.32 -4.97
C SER A 5 -23.99 2.35 -4.98
N SER A 6 -22.76 2.84 -5.23
CA SER A 6 -21.56 2.01 -5.18
C SER A 6 -21.30 1.39 -3.80
N LYS A 7 -21.54 2.15 -2.72
CA LYS A 7 -21.38 1.64 -1.35
C LYS A 7 -22.37 0.51 -1.04
N ILE A 8 -23.63 0.67 -1.45
CA ILE A 8 -24.66 -0.34 -1.24
C ILE A 8 -24.32 -1.63 -2.00
N GLU A 9 -23.82 -1.50 -3.23
CA GLU A 9 -23.40 -2.64 -4.05
C GLU A 9 -22.23 -3.41 -3.42
N LEU A 10 -21.22 -2.69 -2.91
CA LEU A 10 -20.11 -3.30 -2.16
C LEU A 10 -20.59 -4.08 -0.93
N VAL A 11 -21.49 -3.52 -0.13
CA VAL A 11 -22.05 -4.21 1.04
C VAL A 11 -22.76 -5.50 0.62
N LYS A 12 -23.55 -5.48 -0.46
CA LYS A 12 -24.23 -6.68 -0.98
C LYS A 12 -23.24 -7.75 -1.43
N ILE A 13 -22.16 -7.37 -2.10
CA ILE A 13 -21.10 -8.29 -2.51
C ILE A 13 -20.49 -8.95 -1.28
N ILE A 14 -20.15 -8.16 -0.24
CA ILE A 14 -19.55 -8.67 0.99
C ILE A 14 -20.48 -9.65 1.71
N LEU A 15 -21.77 -9.34 1.81
CA LEU A 15 -22.76 -10.22 2.47
C LEU A 15 -22.94 -11.58 1.79
N ASN A 16 -22.59 -11.70 0.50
CA ASN A 16 -22.71 -12.94 -0.27
C ASN A 16 -21.42 -13.78 -0.26
N ILE A 17 -20.36 -13.34 0.42
CA ILE A 17 -19.10 -14.10 0.53
C ILE A 17 -19.24 -15.13 1.65
N GLU A 18 -19.03 -16.40 1.31
CA GLU A 18 -19.04 -17.51 2.29
C GLU A 18 -17.63 -17.88 2.80
N ASN A 19 -16.57 -17.32 2.19
CA ASN A 19 -15.19 -17.65 2.56
C ASN A 19 -14.69 -16.75 3.68
N ASP A 20 -14.68 -17.27 4.91
CA ASP A 20 -14.23 -16.55 6.11
C ASP A 20 -12.83 -15.95 5.97
N LYS A 21 -11.87 -16.67 5.38
CA LYS A 21 -10.50 -16.16 5.17
C LYS A 21 -10.46 -14.95 4.22
N PHE A 22 -11.41 -14.87 3.29
CA PHE A 22 -11.50 -13.73 2.39
C PHE A 22 -12.13 -12.52 3.09
N ILE A 23 -13.13 -12.75 3.96
CA ILE A 23 -13.70 -11.72 4.83
C ILE A 23 -12.64 -11.13 5.78
N GLU A 24 -11.79 -11.98 6.38
CA GLU A 24 -10.67 -11.53 7.22
C GLU A 24 -9.73 -10.58 6.46
N LYS A 25 -9.28 -10.97 5.26
CA LYS A 25 -8.39 -10.14 4.43
C LYS A 25 -9.01 -8.81 4.02
N ILE A 26 -10.30 -8.78 3.67
CA ILE A 26 -11.00 -7.54 3.34
C ILE A 26 -11.10 -6.65 4.57
N THR A 27 -11.35 -7.24 5.74
CA THR A 27 -11.45 -6.51 7.00
C THR A 27 -10.12 -5.86 7.36
N GLU A 28 -9.01 -6.60 7.27
CA GLU A 28 -7.66 -6.06 7.46
C GLU A 28 -7.38 -4.92 6.47
N PHE A 29 -7.68 -5.11 5.18
CA PHE A 29 -7.48 -4.09 4.17
C PHE A 29 -8.24 -2.78 4.47
N ILE A 30 -9.52 -2.87 4.86
CA ILE A 30 -10.34 -1.69 5.19
C ILE A 30 -9.85 -1.02 6.48
N GLN A 31 -9.40 -1.78 7.47
CA GLN A 31 -8.86 -1.24 8.72
C GLN A 31 -7.53 -0.51 8.48
N ASN A 32 -6.69 -1.08 7.63
CA ASN A 32 -5.37 -0.54 7.29
C ASN A 32 -5.45 0.64 6.31
N GLU A 33 -6.55 0.81 5.56
CA GLU A 33 -6.77 2.01 4.73
C GLU A 33 -6.70 3.32 5.55
N LYS A 34 -6.93 3.25 6.86
CA LYS A 34 -6.86 4.40 7.78
C LYS A 34 -5.47 4.63 8.38
N VAL A 35 -4.57 3.68 8.22
CA VAL A 35 -3.21 3.70 8.78
C VAL A 35 -2.27 4.09 7.64
N ASP A 36 -1.41 5.09 7.87
CA ASP A 36 -0.38 5.42 6.87
C ASP A 36 0.55 4.21 6.74
N PHE A 37 0.91 3.81 5.53
CA PHE A 37 1.83 2.67 5.32
C PHE A 37 3.14 2.89 6.08
N TRP A 38 3.53 4.15 6.34
CA TRP A 38 4.67 4.50 7.17
C TRP A 38 4.61 3.87 8.57
N ASP A 39 3.43 3.84 9.17
CA ASP A 39 3.19 3.31 10.52
C ASP A 39 3.18 1.77 10.54
N GLU A 40 3.08 1.11 9.38
CA GLU A 40 3.17 -0.34 9.24
C GLU A 40 4.61 -0.86 9.06
N LEU A 41 5.56 0.01 8.73
CA LEU A 41 6.96 -0.35 8.54
C LEU A 41 7.65 -0.66 9.87
N SER A 42 8.51 -1.67 9.89
CA SER A 42 9.41 -1.89 11.02
C SER A 42 10.41 -0.74 11.15
N VAL A 43 10.97 -0.56 12.36
CA VAL A 43 12.00 0.47 12.63
C VAL A 43 13.17 0.35 11.64
N SER A 44 13.60 -0.87 11.31
CA SER A 44 14.68 -1.09 10.34
C SER A 44 14.32 -0.62 8.92
N GLU A 45 13.07 -0.83 8.49
CA GLU A 45 12.62 -0.40 7.16
C GLU A 45 12.48 1.12 7.10
N GLN A 46 11.96 1.76 8.16
CA GLN A 46 11.91 3.21 8.28
C GLN A 46 13.32 3.82 8.22
N GLU A 47 14.28 3.26 8.96
CA GLU A 47 15.69 3.69 8.95
C GLU A 47 16.34 3.56 7.57
N GLU A 48 16.09 2.45 6.86
CA GLU A 48 16.58 2.24 5.48
C GLU A 48 16.01 3.27 4.50
N ILE A 49 14.70 3.55 4.58
CA ILE A 49 14.06 4.56 3.73
C ILE A 49 14.60 5.96 4.03
N GLU A 50 14.71 6.34 5.30
CA GLU A 50 15.31 7.62 5.69
C GLU A 50 16.74 7.77 5.17
N LYS A 51 17.53 6.70 5.27
CA LYS A 51 18.89 6.68 4.73
C LYS A 51 18.88 6.87 3.22
N GLY A 52 17.99 6.17 2.50
CA GLY A 52 17.80 6.35 1.06
C GLY A 52 17.49 7.80 0.69
N ILE A 53 16.53 8.42 1.39
CA ILE A 53 16.17 9.83 1.19
C ILE A 53 17.37 10.77 1.45
N LYS A 54 18.13 10.54 2.54
CA LYS A 54 19.34 11.32 2.84
C LYS A 54 20.38 11.23 1.72
N GLU A 55 20.56 10.06 1.12
CA GLU A 55 21.50 9.86 0.02
C GLU A 55 21.00 10.49 -1.29
N LEU A 56 19.70 10.41 -1.59
CA LEU A 56 19.08 11.10 -2.73
C LEU A 56 19.25 12.62 -2.61
N ASN A 57 19.06 13.19 -1.41
CA ASN A 57 19.24 14.62 -1.14
C ASN A 57 20.70 15.07 -1.27
N LYS A 58 21.66 14.18 -1.03
CA LYS A 58 23.09 14.40 -1.31
C LYS A 58 23.44 14.24 -2.79
N GLY A 59 22.46 14.02 -3.66
CA GLY A 59 22.65 13.83 -5.09
C GLY A 59 23.15 12.44 -5.49
N LYS A 60 23.19 11.47 -4.56
CA LYS A 60 23.52 10.07 -4.86
C LYS A 60 22.31 9.36 -5.44
N ARG A 61 21.92 9.81 -6.64
CA ARG A 61 20.74 9.32 -7.37
C ARG A 61 21.08 9.11 -8.83
N ILE A 62 20.37 8.20 -9.45
CA ILE A 62 20.34 8.00 -10.90
C ILE A 62 18.90 8.05 -11.37
N GLU A 63 18.69 8.40 -12.62
CA GLU A 63 17.36 8.34 -13.23
C GLU A 63 16.83 6.90 -13.22
N PHE A 64 15.55 6.74 -12.92
CA PHE A 64 14.92 5.42 -12.79
C PHE A 64 15.03 4.60 -14.08
N ASN A 65 14.86 5.26 -15.23
CA ASN A 65 15.01 4.61 -16.54
C ASN A 65 16.45 4.10 -16.78
N ASP A 66 17.46 4.79 -16.26
CA ASP A 66 18.85 4.36 -16.39
C ASP A 66 19.21 3.25 -15.41
N PHE A 67 18.53 3.18 -14.26
CA PHE A 67 18.59 2.02 -13.38
C PHE A 67 18.02 0.77 -14.06
N LEU A 68 16.82 0.87 -14.65
CA LEU A 68 16.15 -0.27 -15.31
C LEU A 68 17.02 -0.87 -16.42
N LYS A 69 17.70 -0.05 -17.22
CA LYS A 69 18.64 -0.52 -18.25
C LYS A 69 19.83 -1.31 -17.71
N LYS A 70 20.18 -1.17 -16.42
CA LYS A 70 21.29 -1.90 -15.79
C LYS A 70 20.89 -3.28 -15.26
N ILE A 71 19.60 -3.47 -14.98
CA ILE A 71 19.06 -4.70 -14.38
C ILE A 71 18.21 -5.54 -15.35
N SER A 72 17.89 -4.98 -16.52
CA SER A 72 17.33 -5.70 -17.66
C SER A 72 18.42 -6.40 -18.47
#